data_AF-A0A8I3A565-F1
#
_entry.id   AF-A0A8I3A565-F1
#
_cell.length_a   1.000
_cell.length_b   1.000
_cell.length_c   1.000
_cell.angle_alpha   90.00
_cell.angle_beta   90.00
_cell.angle_gamma   90.00
#
_symmetry.space_group_name_H-M   'P 1'
#
loop_
_entity.id
_entity.type
_entity.pdbx_description
1 polymer ?
#
loop_
_entity_poly.entity_id
_entity_poly.type
_entity_poly.pdbx_seq_one_letter_code
_entity_poly.pdbx_strand_id
1 'polypeptide(L)'
;MQLLTPQSQKAILSLVSQPFPTQIQTTNQLYLAETTDGKKIAVKLTHHYSYELHMFCADCGYAPKLLGFEEFRNGYFAIAMEIVTSPLLIENATGPEATQLAEQLQELVKSFHAENFVHGDSRGPNILCDGNRVKVIDFDWGGKEGEVSYPNGLLNYDLMDERNSTNMKITKADDLRVMCKTMKKLWQLECGYCRSKHP
;
A
#
# COMPACT_ATOMS: atom_id res chain seq x y z
N MET A 1 17.82 12.86 -1.40
CA MET A 1 17.20 12.95 -0.06
C MET A 1 16.64 14.36 0.13
N GLN A 2 15.41 14.61 -0.32
CA GLN A 2 14.73 15.86 0.04
C GLN A 2 14.20 15.70 1.47
N LEU A 3 14.80 16.47 2.39
CA LEU A 3 14.32 16.60 3.74
C LEU A 3 12.90 17.17 3.69
N LEU A 4 12.03 16.63 4.55
CA LEU A 4 10.68 17.14 4.76
C LEU A 4 10.70 18.67 4.91
N THR A 5 9.62 19.31 4.45
CA THR A 5 9.45 20.72 4.76
C THR A 5 9.39 20.89 6.29
N PRO A 6 9.93 22.00 6.84
CA PRO A 6 9.84 22.28 8.27
C PRO A 6 8.39 22.24 8.81
N GLN A 7 7.42 22.53 7.93
CA GLN A 7 6.00 22.48 8.25
C GLN A 7 5.51 21.03 8.44
N SER A 8 5.91 20.11 7.56
CA SER A 8 5.63 18.67 7.68
C SER A 8 6.26 18.04 8.93
N GLN A 9 7.52 18.38 9.23
CA GLN A 9 8.20 17.89 10.44
C GLN A 9 7.50 18.38 11.71
N LYS A 10 7.16 19.67 11.76
CA LYS A 10 6.47 20.27 12.89
C LYS A 10 5.06 19.68 13.07
N ALA A 11 4.36 19.38 11.99
CA ALA A 11 3.05 18.73 12.04
C ALA A 11 3.15 17.32 12.66
N ILE A 12 4.12 16.51 12.24
CA ILE A 12 4.34 15.16 12.80
C ILE A 12 4.74 15.22 14.26
N LEU A 13 5.74 16.03 14.61
CA LEU A 13 6.18 16.20 15.99
C LEU A 13 5.03 16.69 16.88
N SER A 14 4.17 17.57 16.38
CA SER A 14 2.97 18.03 17.09
C SER A 14 1.93 16.91 17.27
N LEU A 15 1.73 16.05 16.28
CA LEU A 15 0.80 14.92 16.35
C LEU A 15 1.30 13.86 17.34
N VAL A 16 2.61 13.59 17.36
CA VAL A 16 3.25 12.66 18.30
C VAL A 16 3.24 13.21 19.74
N SER A 17 3.32 14.54 19.89
CA SER A 17 3.32 15.20 21.21
C SER A 17 1.92 15.31 21.83
N GLN A 18 0.84 15.12 21.05
CA GLN A 18 -0.51 15.05 21.59
C GLN A 18 -0.89 13.58 21.85
N PRO A 19 -1.58 13.27 22.96
CA PRO A 19 -2.11 11.93 23.17
C PRO A 19 -3.08 11.61 22.03
N PHE A 20 -2.74 10.60 21.22
CA PHE A 20 -3.55 10.17 20.08
C PHE A 20 -4.99 9.89 20.55
N PRO A 21 -6.03 10.52 19.96
CA PRO A 21 -7.40 10.23 20.31
C PRO A 21 -7.72 8.77 19.98
N THR A 22 -8.03 8.01 21.03
CA THR A 22 -8.31 6.58 20.98
C THR A 22 -9.56 6.29 20.15
N GLN A 23 -9.39 5.80 18.92
CA GLN A 23 -10.38 4.91 18.31
C GLN A 23 -9.69 3.90 17.40
N ILE A 24 -9.83 2.63 17.78
CA ILE A 24 -8.97 1.51 17.39
C ILE A 24 -9.65 0.75 16.25
N GLN A 25 -8.95 0.58 15.12
CA GLN A 25 -9.12 -0.59 14.25
C GLN A 25 -7.84 -1.43 14.27
N THR A 26 -8.02 -2.71 14.56
CA THR A 26 -7.08 -3.61 15.24
C THR A 26 -6.29 -4.53 14.31
N THR A 27 -5.57 -4.02 13.30
CA THR A 27 -4.66 -4.92 12.54
C THR A 27 -3.33 -4.32 12.07
N ASN A 28 -3.24 -3.02 11.70
CA ASN A 28 -2.06 -2.51 10.94
C ASN A 28 -1.34 -1.28 11.52
N GLN A 29 -1.44 -0.99 12.82
CA GLN A 29 -0.80 0.18 13.45
C GLN A 29 -1.06 1.51 12.68
N LEU A 30 -2.26 1.62 12.11
CA LEU A 30 -2.74 2.79 11.37
C LEU A 30 -3.76 3.53 12.23
N TYR A 31 -3.58 4.84 12.36
CA TYR A 31 -4.34 5.70 13.25
C TYR A 31 -4.94 6.87 12.46
N LEU A 32 -6.19 7.22 12.77
CA LEU A 32 -6.78 8.48 12.33
C LEU A 32 -6.33 9.58 13.27
N ALA A 33 -5.82 10.68 12.73
CA ALA A 33 -5.41 11.84 13.52
C ALA A 33 -5.94 13.14 12.90
N GLU A 34 -5.97 14.20 13.71
CA GLU A 34 -6.32 15.54 13.27
C GLU A 34 -5.14 16.47 13.54
N THR A 35 -4.73 17.21 12.52
CA THR A 35 -3.66 18.20 12.62
C THR A 35 -4.15 19.46 13.32
N THR A 36 -3.23 20.33 13.74
CA THR A 36 -3.58 21.56 14.48
C THR A 36 -4.46 22.54 13.71
N ASP A 37 -4.51 22.44 12.38
CA ASP A 37 -5.38 23.25 11.52
C ASP A 37 -6.74 22.58 11.22
N GLY A 38 -7.03 21.44 11.84
CA GLY A 38 -8.27 20.69 11.69
C GLY A 38 -8.29 19.70 10.51
N LYS A 39 -7.19 19.53 9.76
CA LYS A 39 -7.12 18.53 8.68
C LYS A 39 -7.00 17.11 9.28
N LYS A 40 -7.91 16.22 8.89
CA LYS A 40 -7.83 14.78 9.20
C LYS A 40 -6.80 14.07 8.32
N ILE A 41 -5.98 13.22 8.93
CA ILE A 41 -4.91 12.48 8.28
C ILE A 41 -4.82 11.04 8.80
N ALA A 42 -4.14 10.17 8.05
CA ALA A 42 -3.77 8.85 8.53
C ALA A 42 -2.30 8.83 8.99
N VAL A 43 -2.02 8.18 10.11
CA VAL A 43 -0.67 8.01 10.67
C VAL A 43 -0.39 6.52 10.83
N LYS A 44 0.66 6.01 10.18
CA LYS A 44 1.13 4.63 10.37
C LYS A 44 2.36 4.61 11.27
N LEU A 45 2.42 3.65 12.19
CA LEU A 45 3.62 3.31 12.96
C LEU A 45 4.09 1.92 12.52
N THR A 46 5.38 1.75 12.23
CA THR A 46 5.93 0.44 11.81
C THR A 46 7.44 0.40 11.94
N HIS A 47 8.05 -0.80 11.97
CA HIS A 47 9.50 -1.00 11.99
C HIS A 47 10.13 -1.07 10.60
N HIS A 48 9.32 -1.24 9.56
CA HIS A 48 9.79 -1.34 8.18
C HIS A 48 8.88 -0.51 7.30
N TYR A 49 9.46 0.38 6.50
CA TYR A 49 8.68 1.19 5.59
C TYR A 49 9.48 1.64 4.38
N SER A 50 8.93 1.41 3.19
CA SER A 50 9.52 1.88 1.95
C SER A 50 9.12 3.32 1.65
N TYR A 51 9.82 4.29 2.25
CA TYR A 51 9.57 5.70 1.99
C TYR A 51 9.74 6.06 0.51
N GLU A 52 10.82 5.58 -0.13
CA GLU A 52 11.11 5.91 -1.53
C GLU A 52 10.06 5.35 -2.49
N LEU A 53 9.61 4.11 -2.27
CA LEU A 53 8.56 3.50 -3.07
C LEU A 53 7.22 4.21 -2.87
N HIS A 54 6.84 4.53 -1.62
CA HIS A 54 5.62 5.28 -1.36
C HIS A 54 5.67 6.65 -2.05
N MET A 55 6.78 7.39 -1.91
CA MET A 55 6.94 8.69 -2.56
C MET A 55 6.80 8.56 -4.08
N PHE A 56 7.48 7.58 -4.69
CA PHE A 56 7.37 7.32 -6.12
C PHE A 56 5.91 7.07 -6.56
N CYS A 57 5.21 6.17 -5.88
CA CYS A 57 3.81 5.87 -6.19
C CYS A 57 2.90 7.08 -5.96
N ALA A 58 3.17 7.90 -4.93
CA ALA A 58 2.41 9.10 -4.63
C ALA A 58 2.60 10.18 -5.70
N ASP A 59 3.82 10.40 -6.17
CA ASP A 59 4.17 11.36 -7.22
C ASP A 59 3.53 10.97 -8.57
N CYS A 60 3.43 9.66 -8.85
CA CYS A 60 2.66 9.15 -9.98
C CYS A 60 1.14 9.21 -9.79
N GLY A 61 0.64 9.63 -8.62
CA GLY A 61 -0.78 9.72 -8.32
C GLY A 61 -1.44 8.40 -7.94
N TYR A 62 -0.66 7.35 -7.66
CA TYR A 62 -1.13 5.99 -7.33
C TYR A 62 -0.98 5.61 -5.86
N ALA A 63 -0.61 6.53 -4.97
CA ALA A 63 -0.65 6.33 -3.52
C ALA A 63 -1.26 7.56 -2.83
N PRO A 64 -1.62 7.46 -1.54
CA PRO A 64 -1.91 8.64 -0.74
C PRO A 64 -0.70 9.57 -0.69
N LYS A 65 -0.93 10.89 -0.63
CA LYS A 65 0.20 11.81 -0.52
C LYS A 65 0.85 11.68 0.85
N LEU A 66 2.18 11.55 0.87
CA LEU A 66 2.96 11.68 2.10
C LEU A 66 2.89 13.13 2.62
N LEU A 67 2.46 13.25 3.87
CA LEU A 67 2.43 14.51 4.61
C LEU A 67 3.66 14.63 5.53
N GLY A 68 4.22 13.49 5.95
CA GLY A 68 5.63 13.39 6.31
C GLY A 68 6.03 12.01 6.84
N PHE A 69 7.27 11.93 7.31
CA PHE A 69 7.98 10.69 7.65
C PHE A 69 9.05 10.95 8.72
N GLU A 70 8.99 10.25 9.84
CA GLU A 70 9.98 10.39 10.92
C GLU A 70 10.47 9.01 11.38
N GLU A 71 11.78 8.89 11.59
CA GLU A 71 12.40 7.71 12.20
C GLU A 71 12.74 8.02 13.67
N PHE A 72 12.25 7.18 14.57
CA PHE A 72 12.54 7.25 15.99
C PHE A 72 13.80 6.48 16.34
N ARG A 73 14.47 6.88 17.43
CA ARG A 73 15.71 6.23 17.93
C ARG A 73 15.57 4.73 18.25
N ASN A 74 14.35 4.21 18.37
CA ASN A 74 14.06 2.80 18.64
C ASN A 74 13.76 1.98 17.37
N GLY A 75 13.97 2.56 16.17
CA GLY A 75 13.76 1.87 14.89
C GLY A 75 12.34 1.91 14.36
N TYR A 76 11.40 2.56 15.05
CA TYR A 76 10.07 2.81 14.51
C TYR A 76 10.08 3.98 13.53
N PHE A 77 9.24 3.87 12.51
CA PHE A 77 8.85 4.95 11.62
C PHE A 77 7.45 5.45 11.96
N ALA A 78 7.25 6.77 11.93
CA ALA A 78 5.95 7.42 11.86
C ALA A 78 5.73 8.00 10.46
N ILE A 79 4.65 7.60 9.82
CA ILE A 79 4.32 8.03 8.47
C ILE A 79 2.95 8.70 8.47
N ALA A 80 2.94 10.01 8.24
CA ALA A 80 1.71 10.79 8.07
C ALA A 80 1.36 10.86 6.58
N MET A 81 0.13 10.54 6.22
CA MET A 81 -0.35 10.54 4.84
C MET A 81 -1.81 11.00 4.74
N GLU A 82 -2.24 11.37 3.54
CA GLU A 82 -3.63 11.70 3.28
C GLU A 82 -4.56 10.50 3.49
N ILE A 83 -5.80 10.79 3.87
CA ILE A 83 -6.86 9.78 3.94
C ILE A 83 -7.42 9.59 2.53
N VAL A 84 -7.38 8.36 2.04
CA VAL A 84 -8.18 7.99 0.87
C VAL A 84 -9.64 7.98 1.33
N THR A 85 -10.46 8.87 0.80
CA THR A 85 -11.85 9.05 1.25
C THR A 85 -12.76 8.12 0.47
N SER A 86 -13.56 7.31 1.17
CA SER A 86 -14.50 6.35 0.58
C SER A 86 -13.88 5.35 -0.43
N PRO A 87 -12.72 4.72 -0.13
CA PRO A 87 -12.14 3.76 -1.05
C PRO A 87 -12.97 2.49 -1.11
N LEU A 88 -13.12 1.94 -2.31
CA LEU A 88 -13.50 0.55 -2.47
C LEU A 88 -12.22 -0.30 -2.52
N LEU A 89 -12.24 -1.49 -1.92
CA LEU A 89 -11.18 -2.46 -2.21
C LEU A 89 -11.27 -2.85 -3.69
N ILE A 90 -10.13 -3.04 -4.35
CA ILE A 90 -10.12 -3.39 -5.78
C ILE A 90 -10.95 -4.66 -6.04
N GLU A 91 -10.99 -5.59 -5.09
CA GLU A 91 -11.80 -6.81 -5.14
C GLU A 91 -13.31 -6.57 -5.27
N ASN A 92 -13.80 -5.36 -4.98
CA ASN A 92 -15.20 -5.00 -5.15
C ASN A 92 -15.48 -4.30 -6.50
N ALA A 93 -14.45 -4.04 -7.32
CA ALA A 93 -14.63 -3.46 -8.66
C ALA A 93 -15.22 -4.50 -9.61
N THR A 94 -16.16 -4.08 -10.48
CA THR A 94 -16.82 -4.97 -11.45
C THR A 94 -16.99 -4.30 -12.81
N GLY A 95 -17.09 -5.12 -13.87
CA GLY A 95 -17.38 -4.63 -15.22
C GLY A 95 -16.21 -3.83 -15.84
N PRO A 96 -16.48 -2.96 -16.83
CA PRO A 96 -15.43 -2.24 -17.56
C PRO A 96 -14.43 -1.47 -16.68
N GLU A 97 -14.86 -1.02 -15.49
CA GLU A 97 -14.00 -0.36 -14.51
C GLU A 97 -12.91 -1.29 -13.95
N ALA A 98 -13.21 -2.57 -13.72
CA ALA A 98 -12.24 -3.53 -13.21
C ALA A 98 -11.11 -3.81 -14.22
N THR A 99 -11.41 -3.82 -15.52
CA THR A 99 -10.40 -3.94 -16.58
C THR A 99 -9.49 -2.71 -16.60
N GLN A 100 -10.06 -1.51 -16.53
CA GLN A 100 -9.30 -0.26 -16.47
C GLN A 100 -8.39 -0.18 -15.24
N LEU A 101 -8.86 -0.65 -14.08
CA LEU A 101 -8.09 -0.69 -12.85
C LEU A 101 -6.96 -1.74 -12.92
N ALA A 102 -7.20 -2.89 -13.55
CA ALA A 102 -6.17 -3.92 -13.76
C ALA A 102 -5.03 -3.39 -14.65
N GLU A 103 -5.35 -2.67 -15.73
CA GLU A 103 -4.36 -2.03 -16.60
C GLU A 103 -3.54 -0.99 -15.83
N GLN A 104 -4.19 -0.14 -15.02
CA GLN A 104 -3.49 0.84 -14.18
C GLN A 104 -2.56 0.18 -13.17
N LEU A 105 -3.00 -0.89 -12.50
CA LEU A 105 -2.16 -1.62 -11.56
C LEU A 105 -0.95 -2.24 -12.27
N GLN A 106 -1.15 -2.80 -13.46
CA GLN A 106 -0.06 -3.38 -14.25
C GLN A 106 0.97 -2.33 -14.67
N GLU A 107 0.52 -1.16 -15.14
CA GLU A 107 1.42 -0.07 -15.52
C GLU A 107 2.16 0.52 -14.32
N LEU A 108 1.51 0.62 -13.16
CA LEU A 108 2.15 1.04 -11.92
C LEU A 108 3.25 0.05 -11.48
N VAL A 109 2.98 -1.26 -11.51
CA VAL A 109 3.98 -2.27 -11.15
C VAL A 109 5.17 -2.21 -12.09
N LYS A 110 4.93 -2.06 -13.40
CA LYS A 110 6.00 -1.85 -14.38
C LYS A 110 6.83 -0.61 -14.08
N SER A 111 6.20 0.51 -13.72
CA SER A 111 6.90 1.78 -13.51
C SER A 111 7.82 1.74 -12.29
N PHE A 112 7.37 1.22 -11.14
CA PHE A 112 8.26 1.12 -9.97
C PHE A 112 9.30 -0.01 -10.13
N HIS A 113 9.01 -1.08 -10.89
CA HIS A 113 10.00 -2.10 -11.25
C HIS A 113 11.14 -1.56 -12.13
N ALA A 114 10.84 -0.60 -13.01
CA ALA A 114 11.83 0.09 -13.83
C ALA A 114 12.83 0.88 -12.98
N GLU A 115 12.36 1.45 -11.86
CA GLU A 115 13.19 2.10 -10.84
C GLU A 115 13.82 1.12 -9.84
N ASN A 116 13.76 -0.18 -10.13
CA ASN A 116 14.28 -1.27 -9.30
C ASN A 116 13.59 -1.44 -7.93
N PHE A 117 12.38 -0.91 -7.76
CA PHE A 117 11.59 -1.18 -6.57
C PHE A 117 10.80 -2.49 -6.69
N VAL A 118 10.45 -3.05 -5.54
CA VAL A 118 9.46 -4.12 -5.34
C VAL A 118 8.51 -3.69 -4.21
N HIS A 119 7.23 -4.05 -4.30
CA HIS A 119 6.23 -3.72 -3.28
C HIS A 119 6.19 -4.76 -2.15
N GLY A 120 6.30 -6.04 -2.49
CA GLY A 120 6.25 -7.16 -1.55
C GLY A 120 4.86 -7.52 -1.04
N ASP A 121 3.87 -6.62 -1.12
CA ASP A 121 2.49 -6.95 -0.73
C ASP A 121 1.39 -6.34 -1.62
N SER A 122 1.38 -6.66 -2.91
CA SER A 122 0.35 -6.17 -3.85
C SER A 122 -0.94 -7.01 -3.83
N ARG A 123 -1.34 -7.52 -2.65
CA ARG A 123 -2.59 -8.27 -2.46
C ARG A 123 -3.78 -7.32 -2.49
N GLY A 124 -4.97 -7.84 -2.83
CA GLY A 124 -6.23 -7.09 -2.91
C GLY A 124 -6.49 -6.09 -1.76
N PRO A 125 -6.28 -6.46 -0.47
CA PRO A 125 -6.47 -5.53 0.65
C PRO A 125 -5.59 -4.28 0.63
N ASN A 126 -4.47 -4.32 -0.09
CA ASN A 126 -3.52 -3.21 -0.22
C ASN A 126 -3.70 -2.41 -1.51
N ILE A 127 -4.73 -2.74 -2.30
CA ILE A 127 -5.07 -2.04 -3.53
C ILE A 127 -6.48 -1.47 -3.38
N LEU A 128 -6.55 -0.16 -3.30
CA LEU A 128 -7.78 0.60 -3.20
C LEU A 128 -8.19 1.14 -4.58
N CYS A 129 -9.47 1.42 -4.71
CA CYS A 129 -10.11 2.06 -5.83
C CYS A 129 -10.73 3.38 -5.35
N ASP A 130 -10.19 4.49 -5.87
CA ASP A 130 -10.67 5.85 -5.64
C ASP A 130 -11.30 6.36 -6.94
N GLY A 131 -12.62 6.14 -7.08
CA GLY A 131 -13.34 6.31 -8.34
C GLY A 131 -12.85 5.33 -9.40
N ASN A 132 -12.19 5.80 -10.45
CA ASN A 132 -11.60 4.96 -11.51
C ASN A 132 -10.07 4.90 -11.41
N ARG A 133 -9.49 5.23 -10.25
CA ARG A 133 -8.03 5.24 -10.05
C ARG A 133 -7.60 4.24 -9.02
N VAL A 134 -6.54 3.51 -9.35
CA VAL A 134 -5.84 2.63 -8.41
C VAL A 134 -5.10 3.47 -7.38
N LYS A 135 -5.19 3.06 -6.12
CA LYS A 135 -4.34 3.55 -5.03
C LYS A 135 -3.72 2.35 -4.31
N VAL A 136 -2.40 2.27 -4.31
CA VAL A 136 -1.64 1.25 -3.56
C VAL A 136 -1.29 1.80 -2.18
N ILE A 137 -1.44 0.95 -1.17
CA ILE A 137 -1.12 1.24 0.22
C ILE A 137 -0.26 0.11 0.81
N ASP A 138 0.18 0.30 2.04
CA ASP A 138 0.96 -0.68 2.81
C ASP A 138 2.34 -1.02 2.21
N PHE A 139 3.28 -0.09 2.38
CA PHE A 139 4.64 -0.16 1.83
C PHE A 139 5.66 -0.80 2.79
N ASP A 140 5.22 -1.61 3.76
CA ASP A 140 6.10 -2.09 4.85
C ASP A 140 7.18 -3.05 4.37
N TRP A 141 6.89 -3.83 3.33
CA TRP A 141 7.84 -4.80 2.76
C TRP A 141 8.52 -4.33 1.48
N GLY A 142 8.13 -3.14 0.99
CA GLY A 142 8.66 -2.62 -0.25
C GLY A 142 10.10 -2.12 -0.12
N GLY A 143 10.79 -1.97 -1.24
CA GLY A 143 12.14 -1.42 -1.29
C GLY A 143 12.83 -1.81 -2.58
N LYS A 144 14.16 -1.77 -2.61
CA LYS A 144 14.91 -2.21 -3.79
C LYS A 144 14.95 -3.73 -3.88
N GLU A 145 14.82 -4.26 -5.10
CA GLU A 145 14.96 -5.69 -5.35
C GLU A 145 16.32 -6.18 -4.84
N GLY A 146 16.32 -7.29 -4.09
CA GLY A 146 17.54 -7.86 -3.49
C GLY A 146 17.99 -7.18 -2.19
N GLU A 147 17.40 -6.06 -1.79
CA GLU A 147 17.71 -5.38 -0.53
C GLU A 147 16.69 -5.73 0.56
N VAL A 148 15.41 -5.84 0.20
CA VAL A 148 14.34 -6.16 1.14
C VAL A 148 14.00 -7.65 1.21
N SER A 149 13.57 -8.08 2.39
CA SER A 149 13.19 -9.47 2.68
C SER A 149 11.95 -9.51 3.55
N TYR A 150 11.13 -10.55 3.35
CA TYR A 150 10.14 -10.91 4.36
C TYR A 150 10.84 -11.38 5.65
N PRO A 151 10.25 -11.14 6.84
CA PRO A 151 10.87 -11.48 8.12
C PRO A 151 11.00 -13.00 8.33
N ASN A 152 10.01 -13.77 7.87
CA ASN A 152 10.01 -15.23 7.87
C ASN A 152 8.94 -15.76 6.89
N GLY A 153 8.83 -17.08 6.73
CA GLY A 153 7.86 -17.71 5.83
C GLY A 153 6.42 -17.82 6.36
N LEU A 154 6.15 -17.40 7.60
CA LEU A 154 4.80 -17.41 8.19
C LEU A 154 4.02 -16.17 7.74
N LEU A 155 3.85 -16.03 6.43
CA LEU A 155 3.12 -14.94 5.80
C LEU A 155 1.74 -15.41 5.35
N ASN A 156 0.94 -14.47 4.84
CA ASN A 156 -0.30 -14.81 4.16
C ASN A 156 -0.04 -15.80 3.00
N TYR A 157 -0.93 -16.78 2.84
CA TYR A 157 -0.83 -17.82 1.82
C TYR A 157 -0.62 -17.24 0.40
N ASP A 158 -1.33 -16.18 0.02
CA ASP A 158 -1.22 -15.60 -1.32
C ASP A 158 0.21 -15.09 -1.63
N LEU A 159 0.97 -14.68 -0.61
CA LEU A 159 2.35 -14.22 -0.75
C LEU A 159 3.33 -15.37 -0.96
N MET A 160 3.04 -16.55 -0.41
CA MET A 160 3.97 -17.69 -0.41
C MET A 160 3.61 -18.75 -1.44
N ASP A 161 2.33 -18.84 -1.81
CA ASP A 161 1.82 -19.83 -2.74
C ASP A 161 2.48 -19.71 -4.11
N GLU A 162 2.99 -20.83 -4.64
CA GLU A 162 3.75 -20.91 -5.91
C GLU A 162 5.03 -20.06 -5.95
N ARG A 163 5.54 -19.60 -4.80
CA ARG A 163 6.81 -18.87 -4.72
C ARG A 163 7.98 -19.82 -4.99
N ASN A 164 8.79 -19.51 -5.99
CA ASN A 164 9.93 -20.34 -6.43
C ASN A 164 11.28 -19.93 -5.78
N SER A 165 11.28 -18.93 -4.90
CA SER A 165 12.49 -18.52 -4.18
C SER A 165 12.56 -19.17 -2.80
N THR A 166 13.70 -19.80 -2.51
CA THR A 166 14.02 -20.37 -1.19
C THR A 166 14.60 -19.34 -0.22
N ASN A 167 15.03 -18.17 -0.72
CA ASN A 167 15.42 -17.06 0.13
C ASN A 167 14.21 -16.13 0.39
N MET A 168 14.22 -15.43 1.52
CA MET A 168 13.13 -14.50 1.86
C MET A 168 13.24 -13.14 1.14
N LYS A 169 14.20 -12.98 0.21
CA LYS A 169 14.37 -11.73 -0.55
C LYS A 169 13.18 -11.53 -1.48
N ILE A 170 12.62 -10.34 -1.45
CA ILE A 170 11.47 -9.98 -2.27
C ILE A 170 11.99 -9.61 -3.66
N THR A 171 11.33 -10.16 -4.69
CA THR A 171 11.72 -10.05 -6.09
C THR A 171 10.60 -9.44 -6.92
N LYS A 172 10.94 -8.93 -8.10
CA LYS A 172 9.92 -8.47 -9.08
C LYS A 172 9.01 -9.62 -9.51
N ALA A 173 9.54 -10.85 -9.57
CA ALA A 173 8.76 -12.04 -9.85
C ALA A 173 7.72 -12.33 -8.74
N ASP A 174 8.03 -12.03 -7.48
CA ASP A 174 7.06 -12.13 -6.38
C ASP A 174 5.92 -11.12 -6.56
N ASP A 175 6.22 -9.86 -6.85
CA ASP A 175 5.21 -8.83 -7.12
C ASP A 175 4.31 -9.21 -8.30
N LEU A 176 4.90 -9.63 -9.43
CA LEU A 176 4.14 -10.01 -10.62
C LEU A 176 3.22 -11.21 -10.33
N ARG A 177 3.69 -12.19 -9.56
CA ARG A 177 2.88 -13.35 -9.16
C ARG A 177 1.70 -12.93 -8.29
N VAL A 178 1.94 -12.13 -7.24
CA VAL A 178 0.90 -11.67 -6.32
C VAL A 178 -0.10 -10.76 -7.03
N MET A 179 0.38 -9.81 -7.85
CA MET A 179 -0.46 -8.95 -8.69
C MET A 179 -1.35 -9.78 -9.64
N CYS A 180 -0.79 -10.78 -10.33
CA CYS A 180 -1.55 -11.67 -11.20
C CYS A 180 -2.65 -12.43 -10.43
N LYS A 181 -2.40 -12.86 -9.19
CA LYS A 181 -3.42 -13.48 -8.34
C LYS A 181 -4.51 -12.49 -7.96
N THR A 182 -4.13 -11.26 -7.58
CA THR A 182 -5.09 -10.17 -7.31
C THR A 182 -5.98 -9.93 -8.53
N MET A 183 -5.42 -9.77 -9.73
CA MET A 183 -6.20 -9.54 -10.96
C MET A 183 -7.08 -10.74 -11.34
N LYS A 184 -6.61 -11.98 -11.17
CA LYS A 184 -7.43 -13.18 -11.40
C LYS A 184 -8.67 -13.21 -10.51
N LYS A 185 -8.55 -12.78 -9.25
CA LYS A 185 -9.71 -12.67 -8.34
C LYS A 185 -10.72 -11.65 -8.87
N LEU A 186 -10.28 -10.53 -9.46
CA LEU A 186 -11.16 -9.55 -10.13
C LEU A 186 -11.95 -10.18 -11.28
N TRP A 187 -11.27 -10.86 -12.21
CA TRP A 187 -11.93 -11.47 -13.37
C TRP A 187 -12.85 -12.66 -12.99
N GLN A 188 -12.52 -13.40 -11.92
CA GLN A 188 -13.40 -14.45 -11.41
C GLN A 188 -14.70 -13.88 -10.83
N LEU A 189 -14.67 -12.69 -10.23
CA LEU A 189 -15.85 -11.99 -9.75
C LEU A 189 -16.71 -11.45 -10.91
N GLU A 190 -16.09 -10.96 -11.98
CA GLU A 190 -16.80 -10.63 -13.22
C GLU A 190 -17.51 -11.85 -13.83
N CYS A 191 -16.84 -13.00 -13.87
CA CYS A 191 -17.40 -14.25 -14.39
C CYS A 191 -18.47 -14.85 -13.45
N GLY A 192 -18.40 -14.60 -12.15
CA GLY A 192 -19.38 -15.05 -11.16
C GLY A 192 -20.78 -14.48 -11.36
N TYR A 193 -20.91 -13.29 -11.96
CA TYR A 193 -22.20 -12.71 -12.36
C TYR A 193 -22.87 -13.48 -13.52
N CYS A 194 -22.13 -14.31 -14.25
CA CYS A 194 -22.70 -15.22 -15.26
C CYS A 194 -23.32 -16.49 -14.65
N ARG A 195 -23.12 -16.78 -13.35
CA ARG A 195 -23.73 -17.97 -12.69
C ARG A 195 -25.11 -17.73 -12.11
N SER A 196 -25.64 -16.51 -12.15
CA SER A 196 -27.04 -16.22 -11.78
C SER A 196 -28.02 -16.33 -12.97
N LYS A 197 -27.55 -16.76 -14.15
CA LYS A 197 -28.39 -17.00 -15.33
C LYS A 197 -28.13 -18.36 -15.96
N HIS A 198 -28.35 -19.43 -15.21
CA HIS A 198 -28.81 -20.69 -15.78
C HIS A 198 -29.90 -21.26 -14.86
N PRO A 199 -31.11 -21.56 -15.39
CA PRO A 199 -32.22 -22.13 -14.62
C PRO A 199 -31.92 -23.54 -14.11
#